data_AF-A0A7W9E947-F1
#
_entry.id   AF-A0A7W9E947-F1
#
_cell.length_a   1.000
_cell.length_b   1.000
_cell.length_c   1.000
_cell.angle_alpha   90.00
_cell.angle_beta   90.00
_cell.angle_gamma   90.00
#
_symmetry.space_group_name_H-M   'P 1'
#
loop_
_entity.id
_entity.type
_entity.pdbx_description
1 polymer ?
#
loop_
_entity_poly.entity_id
_entity_poly.type
_entity_poly.pdbx_seq_one_letter_code
_entity_poly.pdbx_strand_id
1 'polypeptide(L)'
;MTLYAATKSATELMGHSYAHLFGTPTTFFRFFTVYGPWGRPDMALFKFAKLMLEGKPIEVYGEGRMSRDFTFVEDLVEEIVRLVDVVPGTAPPVEGDTLSHSAPFRLVNIGGGKPSPLMD
;
A
#
# COMPACT_ATOMS: atom_id res chain seq x y z
N MET A 1 -4.16 -11.35 -12.82
CA MET A 1 -3.45 -11.26 -11.52
C MET A 1 -1.98 -11.56 -11.78
N THR A 2 -1.05 -10.71 -11.35
CA THR A 2 0.40 -11.00 -11.46
C THR A 2 0.81 -12.00 -10.37
N LEU A 3 1.94 -12.69 -10.53
CA LEU A 3 2.45 -13.60 -9.50
C LEU A 3 2.71 -12.86 -8.17
N TYR A 4 3.26 -11.65 -8.24
CA TYR A 4 3.44 -10.79 -7.07
C TYR A 4 2.11 -10.47 -6.36
N ALA A 5 1.06 -10.11 -7.11
CA ALA A 5 -0.25 -9.83 -6.51
C ALA A 5 -0.85 -11.09 -5.87
N ALA A 6 -0.66 -12.26 -6.50
CA ALA A 6 -1.10 -13.53 -5.95
C ALA A 6 -0.38 -13.87 -4.64
N THR A 7 0.94 -13.67 -4.55
CA THR A 7 1.69 -13.96 -3.32
C THR A 7 1.27 -13.03 -2.18
N LYS A 8 1.04 -11.73 -2.44
CA LYS A 8 0.55 -10.80 -1.42
C LYS A 8 -0.84 -11.15 -0.92
N SER A 9 -1.76 -11.49 -1.83
CA SER A 9 -3.10 -11.97 -1.46
C SER A 9 -3.04 -13.27 -0.63
N ALA A 10 -2.17 -14.21 -1.03
CA ALA A 10 -1.94 -15.42 -0.25
C ALA A 10 -1.37 -15.13 1.14
N THR A 11 -0.46 -14.16 1.28
CA THR A 11 0.06 -13.76 2.60
C THR A 11 -1.02 -13.19 3.51
N GLU A 12 -1.96 -12.39 2.98
CA GLU A 12 -3.12 -11.92 3.76
C GLU A 12 -3.98 -13.08 4.27
N LEU A 13 -4.26 -14.06 3.41
CA LEU A 13 -5.04 -15.25 3.79
C LEU A 13 -4.33 -16.12 4.84
N MET A 14 -3.02 -16.29 4.71
CA MET A 14 -2.20 -17.00 5.69
C MET A 14 -2.21 -16.26 7.04
N GLY A 15 -2.07 -14.93 7.03
CA GLY A 15 -2.12 -14.09 8.23
C GLY A 15 -3.47 -14.17 8.93
N HIS A 16 -4.58 -14.11 8.17
CA HIS A 16 -5.93 -14.26 8.72
C HIS A 16 -6.16 -15.63 9.33
N SER A 17 -5.74 -16.70 8.64
CA SER A 17 -5.84 -18.07 9.15
C SER A 17 -5.06 -18.24 10.47
N TYR A 18 -3.86 -17.65 10.54
CA TYR A 18 -3.03 -17.69 11.74
C TYR A 18 -3.65 -16.91 12.89
N ALA A 19 -4.18 -15.71 12.63
CA ALA A 19 -4.89 -14.91 13.61
C ALA A 19 -6.14 -15.62 14.15
N HIS A 20 -6.88 -16.33 13.28
CA HIS A 20 -8.04 -17.13 13.68
C HIS A 20 -7.66 -18.30 14.59
N LEU A 21 -6.63 -19.07 14.22
CA LEU A 21 -6.23 -20.28 14.95
C LEU A 21 -5.51 -20.00 16.27
N PHE A 22 -4.70 -18.94 16.32
CA PHE A 22 -3.79 -18.67 17.43
C PHE A 22 -4.08 -17.38 18.17
N GLY A 23 -5.09 -16.61 17.76
CA GLY A 23 -5.48 -15.37 18.41
C GLY A 23 -4.43 -14.26 18.35
N THR A 24 -3.42 -14.37 17.48
CA THR A 24 -2.37 -13.36 17.33
C THR A 24 -2.92 -12.15 16.57
N PRO A 25 -3.02 -10.96 17.20
CA PRO A 25 -3.53 -9.78 16.52
C PRO A 25 -2.65 -9.41 15.33
N THR A 26 -3.26 -9.26 14.15
CA THR A 26 -2.52 -9.12 12.90
C THR A 26 -3.14 -8.05 12.01
N THR A 27 -2.36 -7.02 11.70
CA THR A 27 -2.75 -5.97 10.74
C THR A 27 -1.86 -6.04 9.50
N PHE A 28 -2.48 -6.04 8.32
CA PHE A 28 -1.77 -5.98 7.05
C PHE A 28 -2.01 -4.64 6.38
N PHE A 29 -0.92 -3.99 5.94
CA PHE A 29 -0.98 -2.75 5.20
C PHE A 29 -0.86 -2.99 3.70
N ARG A 30 -1.82 -2.48 2.94
CA ARG A 30 -1.80 -2.46 1.47
C ARG A 30 -1.31 -1.10 1.01
N PHE A 31 -0.05 -1.07 0.57
CA PHE A 31 0.60 0.13 0.09
C PHE A 31 0.34 0.39 -1.40
N PHE A 32 0.23 1.68 -1.74
CA PHE A 32 0.27 2.16 -3.12
C PHE A 32 1.68 2.63 -3.49
N THR A 33 1.80 3.58 -4.42
CA THR A 33 3.12 4.03 -4.89
C THR A 33 3.74 4.94 -3.84
N VAL A 34 4.88 4.56 -3.30
CA VAL A 34 5.60 5.35 -2.29
C VAL A 34 6.81 6.01 -2.92
N TYR A 35 7.08 7.27 -2.57
CA TYR A 35 8.25 8.01 -3.05
C TYR A 35 8.88 8.87 -1.93
N GLY A 36 10.14 9.27 -2.13
CA GLY A 36 10.86 10.14 -1.20
C GLY A 36 12.36 9.82 -1.14
N PRO A 37 13.11 10.46 -0.23
CA PRO A 37 14.52 10.15 0.00
C PRO A 37 14.77 8.65 0.19
N TRP A 38 15.90 8.16 -0.32
CA TRP A 38 16.27 6.73 -0.26
C TRP A 38 15.29 5.78 -0.98
N GLY A 39 14.43 6.31 -1.86
CA GLY A 39 13.52 5.53 -2.67
C GLY A 39 14.23 4.64 -3.69
N ARG A 40 13.49 3.66 -4.22
CA ARG A 40 14.05 2.71 -5.17
C ARG A 40 14.23 3.34 -6.56
N PRO A 41 15.40 3.15 -7.21
CA PRO A 41 15.72 3.81 -8.47
C PRO A 41 14.91 3.29 -9.67
N ASP A 42 14.30 2.12 -9.54
CA ASP A 42 13.49 1.46 -10.58
C ASP A 42 12.02 1.89 -10.57
N MET A 43 11.58 2.70 -9.59
CA MET A 43 10.17 3.06 -9.41
C MET A 43 9.88 4.55 -9.62
N ALA A 44 8.77 4.78 -10.34
CA ALA A 44 8.10 6.07 -10.54
C ALA A 44 9.03 7.29 -10.67
N LEU A 45 8.97 8.22 -9.71
CA LEU A 45 9.63 9.53 -9.79
C LEU A 45 11.15 9.42 -9.97
N PHE A 46 11.81 8.42 -9.40
CA PHE A 46 13.25 8.21 -9.64
C PHE A 46 13.55 7.74 -11.06
N LYS A 47 12.70 6.88 -11.64
CA LYS A 47 12.81 6.48 -13.05
C LYS A 47 12.68 7.72 -13.95
N PHE A 48 11.72 8.60 -13.67
CA PHE A 48 11.52 9.83 -14.44
C PHE A 48 12.70 10.80 -14.29
N ALA A 49 13.12 11.09 -13.06
CA ALA A 49 14.27 11.96 -12.79
C ALA A 49 15.54 11.45 -13.49
N LYS A 50 15.80 10.14 -13.43
CA LYS A 50 16.94 9.52 -14.14
C LYS A 50 16.84 9.71 -15.65
N LEU A 51 15.69 9.42 -16.26
CA LEU A 51 15.50 9.57 -17.71
C LEU A 51 15.68 11.03 -18.14
N MET A 52 15.16 11.99 -17.36
CA MET A 52 15.35 13.43 -17.62
C MET A 52 16.83 13.84 -17.57
N LEU A 53 17.57 13.38 -16.55
CA LEU A 53 19.01 13.66 -16.43
C LEU A 53 19.82 13.03 -17.55
N GLU A 54 19.40 11.87 -18.07
CA GLU A 54 20.06 11.17 -19.18
C GLU A 54 19.60 11.66 -20.56
N GLY A 55 18.67 12.63 -20.64
CA GLY A 55 18.11 13.11 -21.91
C GLY A 55 17.30 12.05 -22.65
N LYS A 56 16.77 11.05 -21.95
CA LYS A 56 15.97 9.95 -22.51
C LYS A 56 14.48 10.24 -22.41
N PRO A 57 13.67 9.82 -23.40
CA PRO A 57 12.23 10.00 -23.35
C PRO A 57 11.59 9.21 -22.21
N ILE A 58 10.54 9.78 -21.61
CA ILE A 58 9.70 9.11 -20.61
C ILE A 58 8.58 8.36 -21.34
N GLU A 59 8.46 7.07 -21.08
CA GLU A 59 7.35 6.26 -21.59
C GLU A 59 6.07 6.57 -20.79
N VAL A 60 5.09 7.14 -21.48
CA VAL A 60 3.75 7.43 -20.95
C VAL A 60 2.80 6.34 -21.41
N TYR A 61 2.29 5.56 -20.45
CA TYR A 61 1.29 4.52 -20.71
C TYR A 61 -0.13 5.06 -20.49
N GLY A 62 -1.11 4.44 -21.16
CA GLY A 62 -2.53 4.75 -20.97
C GLY A 62 -2.92 6.16 -21.45
N GLU A 63 -2.30 6.65 -22.52
CA GLU A 63 -2.59 7.96 -23.14
C GLU A 63 -2.47 9.15 -22.17
N GLY A 64 -1.65 9.02 -21.12
CA GLY A 64 -1.52 10.06 -20.08
C GLY A 64 -2.70 10.15 -19.12
N ARG A 65 -3.73 9.31 -19.28
CA ARG A 65 -4.93 9.28 -18.43
C ARG A 65 -4.79 8.38 -17.20
N MET A 66 -3.62 7.75 -17.02
CA MET A 66 -3.35 6.98 -15.81
C MET A 66 -3.24 7.92 -14.62
N SER A 67 -4.12 7.71 -13.64
CA SER A 67 -4.00 8.31 -12.33
C SER A 67 -3.32 7.33 -11.37
N ARG A 68 -2.39 7.85 -10.57
CA ARG A 68 -1.64 7.06 -9.58
C ARG A 68 -1.74 7.74 -8.24
N ASP A 69 -1.97 6.94 -7.21
CA ASP A 69 -1.85 7.39 -5.83
C ASP A 69 -0.38 7.31 -5.41
N PHE A 70 0.13 8.46 -4.97
CA PHE A 70 1.49 8.66 -4.50
C PHE A 70 1.48 9.11 -3.05
N THR A 71 2.20 8.39 -2.21
CA THR A 71 2.37 8.72 -0.79
C THR A 71 3.83 9.05 -0.54
N PHE A 72 4.11 10.19 0.10
CA PHE A 72 5.46 10.53 0.51
C PHE A 72 5.91 9.62 1.66
N VAL A 73 7.19 9.24 1.67
CA VAL A 73 7.71 8.22 2.60
C VAL A 73 7.57 8.62 4.07
N GLU A 74 7.68 9.91 4.40
CA GLU A 74 7.51 10.37 5.79
C GLU A 74 6.05 10.26 6.25
N ASP A 75 5.08 10.56 5.37
CA ASP A 75 3.66 10.38 5.67
C ASP A 75 3.32 8.91 5.88
N LEU A 76 3.86 8.03 5.02
CA LEU A 76 3.72 6.58 5.17
C LEU A 76 4.25 6.08 6.52
N VAL A 77 5.45 6.54 6.91
CA VAL A 77 6.07 6.15 8.17
C VAL A 77 5.22 6.60 9.35
N GLU A 78 4.76 7.86 9.33
CA GLU A 78 3.87 8.39 10.36
C GLU A 78 2.57 7.59 10.48
N GLU A 79 1.94 7.22 9.36
CA GLU A 79 0.75 6.38 9.35
C GLU A 79 1.00 5.01 9.96
N ILE A 80 2.09 4.33 9.58
CA ILE A 80 2.45 3.02 10.15
C ILE A 80 2.70 3.13 11.65
N VAL A 81 3.44 4.16 12.10
CA VAL A 81 3.74 4.40 13.52
C VAL A 81 2.46 4.64 14.32
N ARG A 82 1.51 5.39 13.78
CA ARG A 82 0.21 5.60 14.47
C ARG A 82 -0.65 4.34 14.52
N LEU A 83 -0.60 3.50 13.48
CA LEU A 83 -1.43 2.32 13.36
C LEU A 83 -0.87 1.10 14.11
N VAL A 84 0.41 1.10 14.48
CA VAL A 84 1.02 -0.04 15.19
C VAL A 84 0.37 -0.31 16.54
N ASP A 85 -0.07 0.75 17.23
CA ASP A 85 -0.74 0.66 18.53
C ASP A 85 -2.25 0.37 18.40
N VAL A 86 -2.79 0.37 17.18
CA VAL A 86 -4.21 0.08 16.90
C VAL A 86 -4.39 -1.42 16.69
N VAL A 87 -4.30 -2.16 17.78
CA VAL A 87 -4.38 -3.62 17.79
C VAL A 87 -5.79 -4.09 17.38
N PRO A 88 -5.94 -4.99 16.38
CA PRO A 88 -7.24 -5.51 15.98
C PRO A 88 -7.81 -6.41 17.08
N GLY A 89 -8.99 -6.06 17.58
CA GLY A 89 -9.76 -6.88 18.53
C GLY A 89 -10.72 -7.84 17.85
N THR A 90 -11.64 -8.42 18.63
CA THR A 90 -12.73 -9.28 18.13
C THR A 90 -14.10 -8.59 18.19
N ALA A 91 -14.12 -7.28 18.42
CA ALA A 91 -15.35 -6.51 18.38
C ALA A 91 -15.95 -6.56 16.97
N PRO A 92 -17.29 -6.50 16.83
CA PRO A 92 -17.91 -6.43 15.51
C PRO A 92 -17.36 -5.23 14.71
N PRO A 93 -16.98 -5.42 13.43
CA PRO A 93 -16.59 -4.30 12.58
C PRO A 93 -17.73 -3.31 12.43
N VAL A 94 -17.37 -2.03 12.35
CA VAL A 94 -18.29 -0.97 11.93
C VAL A 94 -18.36 -0.92 10.40
N GLU A 95 -19.37 -0.23 9.86
CA GLU A 95 -19.50 -0.06 8.41
C GLU A 95 -18.24 0.58 7.80
N GLY A 96 -17.69 -0.07 6.77
CA GLY A 96 -16.46 0.37 6.09
C GLY A 96 -15.15 -0.11 6.73
N ASP A 97 -15.19 -0.74 7.91
CA ASP A 97 -14.00 -1.38 8.50
C ASP A 97 -13.74 -2.76 7.86
N THR A 98 -12.48 -3.13 7.79
CA THR A 98 -12.01 -4.43 7.30
C THR A 98 -11.68 -5.40 8.44
N LEU A 99 -11.96 -5.01 9.69
CA LEU A 99 -11.81 -5.87 10.85
C LEU A 99 -12.61 -7.17 10.64
N SER A 100 -11.94 -8.30 10.84
CA SER A 100 -12.54 -9.60 10.63
C SER A 100 -13.58 -9.92 11.71
N HIS A 101 -14.70 -10.49 11.29
CA HIS A 101 -15.72 -11.02 12.20
C HIS A 101 -15.27 -12.27 12.96
N SER A 102 -14.21 -12.96 12.52
CA SER A 102 -13.83 -14.28 13.02
C SER A 102 -12.43 -14.36 13.63
N ALA A 103 -11.65 -13.27 13.59
CA ALA A 103 -10.28 -13.24 14.08
C ALA A 103 -9.84 -11.81 14.44
N PRO A 104 -8.84 -11.63 15.32
CA PRO A 104 -8.20 -10.32 15.54
C PRO A 104 -7.32 -9.95 14.34
N PHE A 105 -7.95 -9.66 13.19
CA PHE A 105 -7.28 -9.40 11.92
C PHE A 105 -7.90 -8.20 11.20
N ARG A 106 -7.06 -7.34 10.61
CA ARG A 106 -7.52 -6.15 9.85
C ARG A 106 -6.63 -5.88 8.63
N LEU A 107 -7.25 -5.41 7.53
CA LEU A 107 -6.55 -4.96 6.32
C LEU A 107 -6.67 -3.44 6.16
N VAL A 108 -5.58 -2.71 6.15
CA VAL A 108 -5.64 -1.25 6.01
C VAL A 108 -4.97 -0.83 4.71
N ASN A 109 -5.71 -0.11 3.86
CA ASN A 109 -5.13 0.57 2.71
C ASN A 109 -4.41 1.82 3.20
N ILE A 110 -3.15 2.00 2.81
CA ILE A 110 -2.37 3.20 3.07
C ILE A 110 -2.02 3.83 1.71
N GLY A 111 -2.61 5.01 1.46
CA GLY A 111 -2.49 5.78 0.23
C GLY A 111 -2.89 7.24 0.49
N GLY A 112 -2.42 8.15 -0.36
CA GLY A 112 -2.72 9.58 -0.23
C GLY A 112 -4.19 9.92 -0.47
N GLY A 113 -4.99 8.99 -1.01
CA GLY A 113 -6.44 9.15 -1.22
C GLY A 113 -6.78 10.23 -2.26
N LYS A 114 -5.77 10.78 -2.93
CA LYS A 114 -5.84 11.83 -3.93
C LYS A 114 -5.08 11.35 -5.17
N PRO A 115 -5.75 10.62 -6.07
CA PRO A 115 -5.12 10.16 -7.29
C PRO A 115 -4.76 11.38 -8.17
N SER A 116 -3.47 11.59 -8.43
CA SER A 116 -3.01 12.66 -9.33
C SER A 116 -2.90 12.13 -10.76
N PRO A 117 -3.41 12.86 -11.77
CA PRO A 117 -3.12 12.57 -13.17
C PRO A 117 -1.62 12.62 -13.43
N LEU A 118 -1.12 11.80 -14.34
CA LEU A 118 0.32 11.75 -14.63
C LEU A 118 0.87 13.05 -15.25
N MET A 119 0.01 13.84 -15.90
CA MET A 119 0.38 15.02 -16.68
C MET A 119 0.21 16.36 -15.92
N ASP A 120 -0.40 16.32 -14.73
CA ASP A 120 -0.69 17.49 -13.89
C ASP A 120 0.31 17.56 -12.72
#